data_AF-A0A0U1RPH2-F1
#
_entry.id   AF-A0A0U1RPH2-F1
#
_cell.length_a   1.000
_cell.length_b   1.000
_cell.length_c   1.000
_cell.angle_alpha   90.00
_cell.angle_beta   90.00
_cell.angle_gamma   90.00
#
_symmetry.space_group_name_H-M   'P 1'
#
loop_
_entity.id
_entity.type
_entity.pdbx_description
1 polymer ?
#
loop_
_entity_poly.entity_id
_entity_poly.type
_entity_poly.pdbx_seq_one_letter_code
_entity_poly.pdbx_strand_id
1 'polypeptide(L)'
;MGEVAGGAAPGPPRSGLVSIIIGAEDEDFENELEANSEDQNSQFQSLEQVKRRPAHLMALLQHVALQFEPGPLVLRVPVPPSVAFELDRTRPDLISEDVQRR
;
A
#
# COMPACT_ATOMS: atom_id res chain seq x y z
N MET A 1 -5.72 -56.07 25.54
CA MET A 1 -6.49 -55.57 24.38
C MET A 1 -7.74 -54.94 24.94
N GLY A 2 -7.95 -53.63 25.02
CA GLY A 2 -7.21 -52.43 24.66
C GLY A 2 -8.22 -51.31 24.90
N GLU A 3 -7.99 -50.46 25.89
CA GLU A 3 -8.83 -49.29 26.16
C GLU A 3 -8.56 -48.23 25.11
N VAL A 4 -9.59 -47.70 24.45
CA VAL A 4 -9.58 -46.30 24.02
C VAL A 4 -10.97 -45.72 24.29
N ALA A 5 -11.04 -44.95 25.38
CA ALA A 5 -12.06 -43.94 25.58
C ALA A 5 -11.58 -42.68 24.84
N GLY A 6 -12.41 -42.10 24.00
CA GLY A 6 -12.11 -40.86 23.29
C GLY A 6 -13.39 -40.05 23.15
N GLY A 7 -13.79 -39.43 24.26
CA GLY A 7 -14.92 -38.50 24.32
C GLY A 7 -14.68 -37.27 23.45
N ALA A 8 -15.76 -36.77 22.86
CA ALA A 8 -15.81 -35.60 22.00
C ALA A 8 -15.38 -34.31 22.72
N ALA A 9 -14.83 -33.36 21.96
CA ALA A 9 -14.86 -31.95 22.32
C ALA A 9 -15.33 -31.13 21.11
N PRO A 10 -16.52 -30.50 21.16
CA PRO A 10 -16.94 -29.51 20.19
C PRO A 10 -16.18 -28.20 20.47
N GLY A 11 -15.30 -27.80 19.55
CA GLY A 11 -14.63 -26.51 19.60
C GLY A 11 -15.62 -25.35 19.46
N PRO A 12 -15.31 -24.16 20.02
CA PRO A 12 -16.22 -23.02 20.02
C PRO A 12 -16.48 -22.52 18.59
N PRO A 13 -17.68 -22.00 18.30
CA PRO A 13 -18.00 -21.52 16.96
C PRO A 13 -17.14 -20.28 16.66
N ARG A 14 -16.28 -20.41 15.65
CA ARG A 14 -15.50 -19.30 15.08
C ARG A 14 -16.52 -18.31 14.50
N SER A 15 -16.70 -17.18 15.16
CA SER A 15 -17.64 -16.14 14.73
C SER A 15 -16.89 -15.17 13.82
N GLY A 16 -17.27 -15.13 12.54
CA GLY A 16 -16.78 -14.19 11.54
C GLY A 16 -16.37 -14.89 10.26
N LEU A 17 -17.30 -14.95 9.31
CA LEU A 17 -17.18 -15.58 7.98
C LEU A 17 -17.11 -17.11 8.02
N VAL A 18 -18.28 -17.74 7.92
CA VAL A 18 -18.38 -19.19 7.74
C VAL A 18 -18.03 -19.49 6.28
N SER A 19 -16.79 -19.91 6.01
CA SER A 19 -16.42 -20.54 4.75
C SER A 19 -17.26 -21.80 4.56
N ILE A 20 -18.18 -21.79 3.59
CA ILE A 20 -19.12 -22.90 3.32
C ILE A 20 -18.41 -24.09 2.65
N ILE A 21 -17.20 -23.88 2.13
CA ILE A 21 -16.39 -24.89 1.44
C ILE A 21 -14.98 -24.81 2.02
N ILE A 22 -14.54 -25.88 2.69
CA ILE A 22 -13.21 -25.97 3.33
C ILE A 22 -12.18 -26.33 2.25
N GLY A 23 -11.16 -25.50 2.10
CA GLY A 23 -10.03 -25.78 1.22
C GLY A 23 -9.17 -26.92 1.78
N ALA A 24 -8.60 -27.77 0.92
CA ALA A 24 -7.72 -28.85 1.35
C ALA A 24 -6.40 -28.37 2.01
N GLU A 25 -6.10 -27.07 1.89
CA GLU A 25 -4.88 -26.42 2.38
C GLU A 25 -5.23 -25.24 3.32
N ASP A 26 -6.47 -25.13 3.80
CA ASP A 26 -6.95 -23.95 4.57
C ASP A 26 -6.11 -23.71 5.84
N GLU A 27 -5.66 -24.79 6.50
CA GLU A 27 -4.84 -24.74 7.73
C GLU A 27 -3.46 -24.07 7.53
N ASP A 28 -2.91 -24.11 6.31
CA ASP A 28 -1.59 -23.53 6.00
C ASP A 28 -1.68 -22.01 5.71
N PHE A 29 -2.86 -21.48 5.38
CA PHE A 29 -3.07 -20.10 4.94
C PHE A 29 -3.91 -19.22 5.87
N GLU A 30 -4.34 -19.71 7.05
CA GLU A 30 -5.18 -18.94 8.00
C GLU A 30 -4.60 -17.52 8.27
N ASN A 31 -3.28 -17.42 8.50
CA ASN A 31 -2.59 -16.14 8.77
C ASN A 31 -2.62 -15.15 7.59
N GLU A 32 -2.71 -15.62 6.34
CA GLU A 32 -2.84 -14.75 5.15
C GLU A 32 -4.26 -14.21 5.01
N LEU A 33 -5.25 -14.97 5.46
CA LEU A 33 -6.66 -14.60 5.40
C LEU A 33 -7.02 -13.51 6.43
N GLU A 34 -6.35 -13.50 7.58
CA GLU A 34 -6.51 -12.51 8.65
C GLU A 34 -5.91 -11.13 8.32
N ALA A 35 -5.39 -10.94 7.10
CA ALA A 35 -5.00 -9.64 6.58
C ALA A 35 -6.22 -8.70 6.53
N ASN A 36 -6.42 -7.97 7.64
CA ASN A 36 -7.47 -6.98 7.84
C ASN A 36 -7.44 -5.96 6.69
N SER A 37 -8.30 -6.19 5.69
CA SER A 37 -8.16 -5.60 4.37
C SER A 37 -8.50 -4.10 4.39
N GLU A 38 -9.34 -3.68 5.33
CA GLU A 38 -9.85 -2.30 5.45
C GLU A 38 -8.79 -1.34 6.03
N ASP A 39 -8.03 -1.75 7.04
CA ASP A 39 -6.98 -0.91 7.66
C ASP A 39 -5.74 -0.75 6.76
N GLN A 40 -5.37 -1.80 6.03
CA GLN A 40 -4.24 -1.77 5.11
C GLN A 40 -4.55 -0.96 3.83
N ASN A 41 -5.80 -0.99 3.36
CA ASN A 41 -6.21 -0.24 2.16
C ASN A 41 -6.14 1.28 2.36
N SER A 42 -6.24 1.76 3.60
CA SER A 42 -6.15 3.20 3.90
C SER A 42 -4.73 3.77 3.75
N GLN A 43 -3.67 2.95 3.84
CA GLN A 43 -2.29 3.44 3.94
C GLN A 43 -1.72 4.04 2.63
N PHE A 44 -2.31 3.70 1.48
CA PHE A 44 -1.86 4.14 0.15
C PHE A 44 -2.89 4.97 -0.62
N GLN A 45 -3.93 5.49 0.06
CA GLN A 45 -5.01 6.25 -0.61
C GLN A 45 -4.58 7.63 -1.13
N SER A 46 -3.58 8.25 -0.50
CA SER A 46 -3.10 9.57 -0.89
C SER A 46 -1.60 9.71 -0.68
N LEU A 47 -0.94 10.44 -1.60
CA LEU A 47 0.46 10.79 -1.48
C LEU A 47 0.75 11.56 -0.18
N GLU A 48 -0.23 12.30 0.34
CA GLU A 48 -0.08 13.05 1.59
C GLU A 48 0.05 12.19 2.83
N GLN A 49 -0.52 10.99 2.81
CA GLN A 49 -0.46 10.05 3.92
C GLN A 49 0.82 9.21 3.85
N VAL A 50 1.11 8.66 2.67
CA VAL A 50 2.30 7.82 2.46
C VAL A 50 3.60 8.62 2.63
N LYS A 51 3.65 9.91 2.25
CA LYS A 51 4.85 10.76 2.42
C LYS A 51 5.30 10.94 3.87
N ARG A 52 4.41 10.72 4.85
CA ARG A 52 4.72 10.81 6.29
C ARG A 52 5.27 9.50 6.86
N ARG A 53 5.26 8.41 6.07
CA ARG A 53 5.63 7.06 6.52
C ARG A 53 6.76 6.52 5.65
N PRO A 54 8.02 6.60 6.10
CA PRO A 54 9.18 6.33 5.24
C PRO A 54 9.21 4.90 4.68
N ALA A 55 8.83 3.89 5.47
CA ALA A 55 8.78 2.50 5.00
C ALA A 55 7.73 2.29 3.89
N HIS A 56 6.52 2.83 4.08
CA HIS A 56 5.44 2.76 3.10
C HIS A 56 5.82 3.50 1.80
N LEU A 57 6.43 4.68 1.92
CA LEU A 57 6.91 5.43 0.76
C LEU A 57 7.96 4.63 -0.02
N MET A 58 8.90 3.98 0.65
CA MET A 58 9.91 3.16 0.01
C MET A 58 9.30 1.96 -0.73
N ALA A 59 8.31 1.28 -0.12
CA ALA A 59 7.60 0.19 -0.78
C ALA A 59 6.87 0.66 -2.05
N LEU A 60 6.20 1.83 -1.98
CA LEU A 60 5.54 2.44 -3.13
C LEU A 60 6.55 2.82 -4.24
N LEU A 61 7.66 3.45 -3.86
CA LEU A 61 8.72 3.83 -4.82
C LEU A 61 9.34 2.61 -5.50
N GLN A 62 9.61 1.55 -4.74
CA GLN A 62 10.12 0.30 -5.28
C GLN A 62 9.12 -0.33 -6.25
N HIS A 63 7.84 -0.39 -5.87
CA HIS A 63 6.79 -0.93 -6.72
C HIS A 63 6.69 -0.13 -8.04
N VAL A 64 6.67 1.20 -7.96
CA VAL A 64 6.59 2.04 -9.15
C VAL A 64 7.83 1.95 -10.02
N ALA A 65 9.03 1.96 -9.44
CA ALA A 65 10.27 1.89 -10.22
C ALA A 65 10.42 0.58 -11.02
N LEU A 66 9.82 -0.51 -10.54
CA LEU A 66 9.90 -1.83 -11.19
C LEU A 66 8.74 -2.10 -12.16
N GLN A 67 7.58 -1.47 -11.96
CA GLN A 67 6.36 -1.76 -12.72
C GLN A 67 5.93 -0.62 -13.65
N PHE A 68 6.45 0.59 -13.44
CA PHE A 68 6.03 1.80 -14.14
C PHE A 68 7.24 2.73 -14.43
N GLU A 69 7.01 3.75 -15.24
CA GLU A 69 7.96 4.85 -15.38
C GLU A 69 8.01 5.64 -14.06
N PRO A 70 9.19 5.81 -13.42
CA PRO A 70 9.28 6.49 -12.11
C PRO A 70 9.08 8.01 -12.22
N GLY A 71 9.06 8.57 -13.43
CA GLY A 71 8.98 10.01 -13.69
C GLY A 71 7.87 10.75 -12.93
N PRO A 72 6.61 10.28 -12.94
CA PRO A 72 5.50 10.93 -12.23
C PRO A 72 5.64 10.94 -10.70
N LEU A 73 6.35 9.97 -10.10
CA LEU A 73 6.60 9.96 -8.65
C LEU A 73 7.88 10.71 -8.25
N VAL A 74 8.88 10.78 -9.13
CA VAL A 74 10.20 11.40 -8.88
C VAL A 74 10.29 12.81 -9.48
N LEU A 75 9.16 13.45 -9.79
CA LEU A 75 9.05 14.87 -10.21
C LEU A 75 9.48 15.19 -11.64
N ARG A 76 9.37 14.27 -12.61
CA ARG A 76 9.16 14.64 -14.02
C ARG A 76 7.67 14.62 -14.32
N VAL A 77 6.98 15.66 -13.88
CA VAL A 77 5.58 15.90 -14.29
C VAL A 77 5.56 16.54 -15.68
N PRO A 78 4.54 16.26 -16.51
CA PRO A 78 4.31 17.03 -17.74
C PRO A 78 4.17 18.51 -17.36
N VAL A 79 5.16 19.32 -17.70
CA VAL A 79 5.12 20.75 -17.43
C VAL A 79 4.24 21.41 -18.50
N PRO A 80 3.18 22.15 -18.11
CA PRO A 80 2.37 22.89 -19.07
C PRO A 80 3.24 23.82 -19.94
N PRO A 81 2.98 23.96 -21.25
CA PRO A 81 3.83 24.74 -22.16
C PRO A 81 4.08 26.18 -21.68
N SER A 82 3.07 26.81 -21.06
CA SER A 82 3.19 28.15 -20.49
C SER A 82 4.24 28.22 -19.39
N VAL A 83 4.23 27.25 -18.47
CA VAL A 83 5.18 27.17 -17.35
C VAL A 83 6.59 26.84 -17.84
N ALA A 84 6.71 25.93 -18.81
CA ALA A 84 8.01 25.60 -19.41
C ALA A 84 8.64 26.83 -20.10
N PHE A 85 7.83 27.62 -20.80
CA PHE A 85 8.26 28.86 -21.45
C PHE A 85 8.70 29.93 -20.45
N GLU A 86 7.97 30.07 -19.34
CA GLU A 86 8.35 31.00 -18.27
C GLU A 86 9.66 30.57 -17.59
N LEU A 87 9.83 29.27 -17.31
CA LEU A 87 11.05 28.72 -16.72
C LEU A 87 12.28 28.88 -17.62
N ASP A 88 12.12 28.69 -18.95
CA ASP A 88 13.22 28.84 -19.91
C ASP A 88 13.74 30.30 -19.99
N ARG A 89 12.86 31.27 -19.76
CA ARG A 89 13.18 32.71 -19.86
C ARG A 89 13.50 33.38 -18.54
N THR A 90 13.18 32.76 -17.41
CA THR A 90 13.40 33.33 -16.08
C THR A 90 14.75 32.87 -15.55
N ARG A 91 15.64 33.82 -15.20
CA ARG A 91 16.90 33.44 -14.53
C ARG A 91 16.59 32.82 -13.16
N PRO A 92 17.33 31.79 -12.73
CA PRO A 92 17.10 31.13 -11.44
C PRO A 92 17.06 32.11 -10.26
N ASP A 93 17.88 33.15 -10.30
CA ASP A 93 18.01 34.17 -9.24
C ASP A 93 16.80 35.11 -9.11
N LEU A 94 15.90 35.12 -10.10
CA LEU A 94 14.70 35.96 -10.12
C LEU A 94 13.45 35.20 -9.63
N ILE A 95 13.57 33.90 -9.34
CA ILE A 95 12.47 33.11 -8.81
C ILE A 95 12.32 33.47 -7.33
N SER A 96 11.15 34.00 -6.95
CA SER A 96 10.88 34.36 -5.55
C SER A 96 10.88 33.12 -4.66
N GLU A 97 11.55 33.16 -3.50
CA GLU A 97 11.60 32.04 -2.55
C GLU A 97 10.20 31.59 -2.08
N ASP A 98 9.22 32.50 -2.03
CA ASP A 98 7.83 32.19 -1.71
C ASP A 98 7.17 31.25 -2.74
N VAL A 99 7.63 31.27 -3.99
CA VAL A 99 7.22 30.34 -5.05
C VAL A 99 7.93 28.99 -4.91
N GLN A 100 9.14 28.97 -4.34
CA GLN A 100 9.93 27.75 -4.14
C GLN A 100 9.51 26.94 -2.91
N ARG A 101 8.90 27.56 -1.90
CA ARG A 101 8.53 26.91 -0.63
C ARG A 101 7.09 26.37 -0.58
N ARG A 102 6.30 26.56 -1.63
CA ARG A 102 4.90 26.13 -1.71
C ARG A 102 4.77 24.72 -2.27
#